data_AF-A0AA85J6D9-F1
#
_entry.id   AF-A0AA85J6D9-F1
#
_cell.length_a   1.000
_cell.length_b   1.000
_cell.length_c   1.000
_cell.angle_alpha   90.00
_cell.angle_beta   90.00
_cell.angle_gamma   90.00
#
_symmetry.space_group_name_H-M   'P 1'
#
loop_
_entity.id
_entity.type
_entity.pdbx_description
1 polymer ?
#
loop_
_entity_poly.entity_id
_entity_poly.type
_entity_poly.pdbx_seq_one_letter_code
_entity_poly.pdbx_strand_id
1 'polypeptide(L)'
;MLFIEILLFIQIFTVINPMNFVTSDEDLLPDILMDSPHIENDILFSTSLMSEGEWEHIISMVLNSIEKAVNFLWKHRHKVNLDGYIGPRMVESVIQALLKLYEQKIPYSVVVRMQIILRNIQTLCDFGLYYVPKETPFYFSRVGFLLNPQLWNRFYPVTLLNYSSIYHSKNEEGSMTEYDSDKCLQEFLDKTDDGLCEISDKCWKLVTDESETDYGLTHQLFYIMVGLQSDCGETMNYLLKSYRPWMNTETYMQQLCSNVAIEAQTIANNSFPVECRDLFMEQGMSL
;
A
#
# COMPACT_ATOMS: atom_id res chain seq x y z
N MET A 1 18.38 -0.22 -9.91
CA MET A 1 18.43 1.23 -10.20
C MET A 1 17.09 1.79 -10.66
N LEU A 2 16.01 0.98 -10.75
CA LEU A 2 14.80 1.34 -11.47
C LEU A 2 13.54 1.55 -10.60
N PHE A 3 13.57 1.18 -9.31
CA PHE A 3 12.46 1.42 -8.38
C PHE A 3 12.81 2.31 -7.17
N ILE A 4 14.05 2.81 -7.09
CA ILE A 4 14.48 3.88 -6.14
C ILE A 4 13.58 5.13 -6.25
N GLU A 5 12.91 5.26 -7.39
CA GLU A 5 12.06 6.36 -7.76
C GLU A 5 10.59 6.13 -7.32
N ILE A 6 10.15 4.88 -7.08
CA ILE A 6 8.79 4.55 -6.56
C ILE A 6 8.68 4.78 -5.05
N LEU A 7 9.79 4.80 -4.31
CA LEU A 7 9.79 5.08 -2.87
C LEU A 7 9.30 6.47 -2.46
N LEU A 8 9.22 7.38 -3.43
CA LEU A 8 8.56 8.66 -3.25
C LEU A 8 7.03 8.53 -3.30
N PHE A 9 6.44 7.34 -3.46
CA PHE A 9 5.01 7.20 -3.68
C PHE A 9 4.17 7.38 -2.40
N ILE A 10 4.73 7.22 -1.20
CA ILE A 10 3.90 7.16 0.01
C ILE A 10 4.31 8.13 1.13
N GLN A 11 5.54 8.64 1.16
CA GLN A 11 5.87 9.82 1.99
C GLN A 11 5.42 11.17 1.38
N ILE A 12 4.88 11.20 0.16
CA ILE A 12 4.71 12.46 -0.61
C ILE A 12 3.27 12.89 -0.85
N PHE A 13 2.29 12.05 -0.50
CA PHE A 13 0.92 12.52 -0.59
C PHE A 13 0.45 13.33 0.61
N THR A 14 1.20 13.42 1.72
CA THR A 14 1.07 14.59 2.59
C THR A 14 1.69 15.78 1.90
N VAL A 15 0.93 16.86 1.76
CA VAL A 15 1.32 18.24 1.38
C VAL A 15 0.59 18.68 0.13
N ILE A 16 -0.51 19.41 0.31
CA ILE A 16 -1.04 20.34 -0.69
C ILE A 16 -1.26 21.67 0.05
N ASN A 17 -0.77 22.75 -0.56
CA ASN A 17 -0.70 24.10 0.00
C ASN A 17 -2.11 24.74 0.10
N PRO A 18 -2.60 25.15 1.30
CA PRO A 18 -3.85 25.87 1.43
C PRO A 18 -3.58 27.38 1.36
N MET A 19 -3.19 27.91 0.20
CA MET A 19 -3.21 29.36 -0.01
C MET A 19 -3.80 29.73 -1.36
N ASN A 20 -5.13 29.71 -1.39
CA ASN A 20 -6.05 30.69 -1.98
C ASN A 20 -7.30 30.00 -2.52
N PHE A 21 -8.21 29.60 -1.62
CA PHE A 21 -9.59 29.34 -2.02
C PHE A 21 -10.53 30.11 -1.12
N VAL A 22 -11.10 31.16 -1.71
CA VAL A 22 -12.31 31.82 -1.23
C VAL A 22 -13.38 30.74 -1.09
N THR A 23 -13.87 30.55 0.13
CA THR A 23 -15.01 29.70 0.41
C THR A 23 -16.25 30.27 -0.26
N SER A 24 -16.83 29.53 -1.19
CA SER A 24 -18.27 29.60 -1.45
C SER A 24 -18.75 28.24 -1.92
N ASP A 25 -19.83 27.81 -1.27
CA ASP A 25 -20.72 26.69 -1.60
C ASP A 25 -20.44 25.39 -0.85
N GLU A 26 -21.00 25.35 0.36
CA GLU A 26 -21.64 24.15 0.92
C GLU A 26 -22.70 23.63 -0.07
N ASP A 27 -22.99 22.34 0.03
CA ASP A 27 -23.99 21.57 -0.74
C ASP A 27 -23.50 20.95 -2.05
N LEU A 28 -22.90 19.75 -1.96
CA LEU A 28 -23.22 18.56 -2.79
C LEU A 28 -22.23 17.41 -2.50
N LEU A 29 -22.55 16.55 -1.54
CA LEU A 29 -21.93 15.23 -1.39
C LEU A 29 -23.01 14.15 -1.54
N PRO A 30 -22.93 13.27 -2.56
CA PRO A 30 -23.85 12.14 -2.70
C PRO A 30 -23.50 10.99 -1.73
N ASP A 31 -24.56 10.30 -1.28
CA ASP A 31 -24.68 9.28 -0.23
C ASP A 31 -23.83 7.98 -0.35
N ILE A 32 -22.49 8.07 -0.50
CA ILE A 32 -21.60 6.88 -0.42
C ILE A 32 -20.43 7.12 0.54
N LEU A 33 -20.69 7.81 1.66
CA LEU A 33 -19.72 8.06 2.72
C LEU A 33 -20.39 7.99 4.11
N MET A 34 -21.00 6.85 4.43
CA MET A 34 -21.35 6.54 5.82
C MET A 34 -20.62 5.28 6.24
N ASP A 35 -19.44 5.50 6.85
CA ASP A 35 -18.90 4.77 8.03
C ASP A 35 -17.39 5.01 8.20
N SER A 36 -16.94 6.27 8.09
CA SER A 36 -15.66 6.67 8.71
C SER A 36 -15.78 8.08 9.28
N PRO A 37 -15.80 8.26 10.62
CA PRO A 37 -16.00 9.56 11.26
C PRO A 37 -14.73 10.45 11.26
N HIS A 38 -13.84 10.31 10.27
CA HIS A 38 -12.50 10.92 10.32
C HIS A 38 -12.13 11.85 9.15
N ILE A 39 -13.07 12.24 8.29
CA ILE A 39 -12.79 13.17 7.16
C ILE A 39 -12.68 14.64 7.63
N GLU A 40 -12.83 14.96 8.92
CA GLU A 40 -12.68 16.36 9.41
C GLU A 40 -11.22 16.80 9.67
N ASN A 41 -10.26 15.86 9.73
CA ASN A 41 -8.84 16.19 9.92
C ASN A 41 -8.02 15.61 8.77
N ASP A 42 -8.15 16.19 7.57
CA ASP A 42 -7.42 15.73 6.38
C ASP A 42 -5.94 16.13 6.47
N ILE A 43 -5.12 15.28 7.11
CA ILE A 43 -3.66 15.43 7.26
C ILE A 43 -2.99 15.59 5.89
N LEU A 44 -3.61 15.05 4.82
CA LEU A 44 -3.12 15.09 3.45
C LEU A 44 -2.96 16.54 2.92
N PHE A 45 -3.82 17.47 3.37
CA PHE A 45 -3.87 18.88 2.93
C PHE A 45 -3.64 19.91 4.04
N SER A 46 -3.56 19.49 5.32
CA SER A 46 -3.54 20.42 6.47
C SER A 46 -2.14 20.74 6.99
N THR A 47 -1.08 20.17 6.41
CA THR A 47 0.29 20.35 6.90
C THR A 47 1.11 21.31 6.01
N SER A 48 1.54 22.45 6.57
CA SER A 48 2.39 23.44 5.91
C SER A 48 3.87 23.03 5.96
N LEU A 49 4.21 21.88 5.37
CA LEU A 49 5.57 21.32 5.48
C LEU A 49 6.51 21.74 4.33
N MET A 50 5.99 22.18 3.18
CA MET A 50 6.82 22.49 2.01
C MET A 50 6.34 23.72 1.22
N SER A 51 7.27 24.37 0.53
CA SER A 51 6.96 25.42 -0.45
C SER A 51 6.34 24.86 -1.73
N GLU A 52 5.66 25.72 -2.50
CA GLU A 52 5.06 25.37 -3.79
C GLU A 52 6.07 24.75 -4.77
N GLY A 53 7.27 25.33 -4.86
CA GLY A 53 8.33 24.81 -5.75
C GLY A 53 8.87 23.44 -5.31
N GLU A 54 8.96 23.19 -4.00
CA GLU A 54 9.34 21.87 -3.48
C GLU A 54 8.26 20.83 -3.80
N TRP A 55 6.98 21.19 -3.64
CA TRP A 55 5.85 20.33 -3.99
C TRP A 55 5.86 19.94 -5.48
N GLU A 56 5.99 20.92 -6.37
CA GLU A 56 6.01 20.68 -7.81
C GLU A 56 7.17 19.76 -8.21
N HIS A 57 8.36 19.99 -7.64
CA HIS A 57 9.52 19.17 -7.88
C HIS A 57 9.27 17.72 -7.46
N ILE A 58 8.78 17.54 -6.23
CA ILE A 58 8.53 16.24 -5.64
C ILE A 58 7.44 15.46 -6.40
N ILE A 59 6.29 16.07 -6.68
CA ILE A 59 5.22 15.43 -7.45
C ILE A 59 5.69 15.08 -8.86
N SER A 60 6.45 15.97 -9.49
CA SER A 60 7.03 15.66 -10.80
C SER A 60 7.96 14.45 -10.74
N MET A 61 8.82 14.36 -9.72
CA MET A 61 9.68 13.19 -9.49
C MET A 61 8.82 11.92 -9.34
N VAL A 62 7.82 11.92 -8.46
CA VAL A 62 6.91 10.79 -8.24
C VAL A 62 6.26 10.31 -9.53
N LEU A 63 5.64 11.22 -10.28
CA LEU A 63 4.95 10.84 -11.51
C LEU A 63 5.92 10.35 -12.58
N ASN A 64 7.12 10.94 -12.68
CA ASN A 64 8.19 10.44 -13.57
C ASN A 64 8.59 9.02 -13.20
N SER A 65 8.71 8.73 -11.91
CA SER A 65 9.09 7.42 -11.39
C SER A 65 8.11 6.33 -11.79
N ILE A 66 6.81 6.59 -11.60
CA ILE A 66 5.75 5.65 -11.96
C ILE A 66 5.76 5.42 -13.46
N GLU A 67 5.84 6.49 -14.26
CA GLU A 67 5.88 6.37 -15.72
C GLU A 67 7.05 5.50 -16.17
N LYS A 68 8.24 5.68 -15.61
CA LYS A 68 9.40 4.84 -15.93
C LYS A 68 9.21 3.39 -15.50
N ALA A 69 8.66 3.16 -14.32
CA ALA A 69 8.39 1.82 -13.80
C ALA A 69 7.37 1.08 -14.68
N VAL A 70 6.23 1.72 -14.99
CA VAL A 70 5.19 1.19 -15.87
C VAL A 70 5.74 0.91 -17.27
N ASN A 71 6.52 1.84 -17.82
CA ASN A 71 7.17 1.63 -19.13
C ASN A 71 8.14 0.45 -19.12
N PHE A 72 8.89 0.26 -18.04
CA PHE A 72 9.81 -0.87 -17.90
C PHE A 72 9.06 -2.19 -17.79
N LEU A 73 8.04 -2.26 -16.93
CA LEU A 73 7.18 -3.44 -16.78
C LEU A 73 6.50 -3.77 -18.10
N TRP A 74 5.99 -2.78 -18.83
CA TRP A 74 5.41 -2.99 -20.16
C TRP A 74 6.41 -3.59 -21.15
N LYS A 75 7.63 -3.07 -21.21
CA LYS A 75 8.70 -3.59 -22.09
C LYS A 75 9.08 -5.04 -21.76
N HIS A 76 8.97 -5.43 -20.49
CA HIS A 76 9.38 -6.75 -20.00
C HIS A 76 8.19 -7.66 -19.63
N ARG A 77 6.94 -7.26 -19.94
CA ARG A 77 5.70 -7.87 -19.44
C ARG A 77 5.60 -9.39 -19.59
N HIS A 78 6.23 -9.98 -20.60
CA HIS A 78 6.24 -11.43 -20.79
C HIS A 78 7.18 -12.19 -19.84
N LYS A 79 8.06 -11.48 -19.12
CA LYS A 79 9.02 -12.02 -18.14
C LYS A 79 8.64 -11.66 -16.70
N VAL A 80 7.60 -10.87 -16.52
CA VAL A 80 7.14 -10.42 -15.21
C VAL A 80 6.24 -11.51 -14.62
N ASN A 81 6.50 -11.88 -13.37
CA ASN A 81 5.66 -12.82 -12.61
C ASN A 81 4.44 -12.07 -12.03
N LEU A 82 3.65 -12.74 -11.19
CA LEU A 82 2.46 -12.16 -10.57
C LEU A 82 2.79 -10.89 -9.74
N ASP A 83 3.85 -10.91 -8.93
CA ASP A 83 4.22 -9.82 -8.02
C ASP A 83 4.45 -8.50 -8.75
N GLY A 84 5.08 -8.56 -9.92
CA GLY A 84 5.32 -7.37 -10.72
C GLY A 84 4.04 -6.68 -11.24
N TYR A 85 2.87 -7.28 -11.06
CA TYR A 85 1.57 -6.66 -11.32
C TYR A 85 0.83 -6.20 -10.05
N ILE A 86 1.21 -6.66 -8.85
CA ILE A 86 0.56 -6.25 -7.58
C ILE A 86 0.81 -4.76 -7.32
N GLY A 87 2.07 -4.32 -7.35
CA GLY A 87 2.43 -2.92 -7.11
C GLY A 87 1.72 -1.94 -8.05
N PRO A 88 1.77 -2.14 -9.39
CA PRO A 88 0.99 -1.33 -10.32
C PRO A 88 -0.50 -1.33 -10.02
N ARG A 89 -1.09 -2.46 -9.58
CA ARG A 89 -2.50 -2.52 -9.22
C ARG A 89 -2.82 -1.65 -7.99
N MET A 90 -1.96 -1.65 -6.98
CA MET A 90 -2.11 -0.77 -5.82
C MET A 90 -1.99 0.72 -6.22
N VAL A 91 -1.02 1.06 -7.07
CA VAL A 91 -0.84 2.42 -7.60
C VAL A 91 -2.06 2.88 -8.41
N GLU A 92 -2.67 1.98 -9.19
CA GLU A 92 -3.93 2.25 -9.91
C GLU A 92 -4.99 2.78 -8.95
N SER A 93 -5.25 2.05 -7.87
CA SER A 93 -6.26 2.38 -6.88
C SER A 93 -5.97 3.68 -6.14
N VAL A 94 -4.71 3.92 -5.78
CA VAL A 94 -4.31 5.19 -5.16
C VAL A 94 -4.56 6.37 -6.09
N ILE A 95 -4.14 6.30 -7.36
CA ILE A 95 -4.37 7.36 -8.33
C ILE A 95 -5.88 7.58 -8.56
N GLN A 96 -6.66 6.50 -8.68
CA GLN A 96 -8.12 6.59 -8.81
C GLN A 96 -8.77 7.28 -7.60
N ALA A 97 -8.39 6.90 -6.38
CA ALA A 97 -8.90 7.52 -5.16
C ALA A 97 -8.54 9.00 -5.08
N LEU A 98 -7.28 9.35 -5.38
CA LEU A 98 -6.82 10.75 -5.37
C LEU A 98 -7.57 11.61 -6.39
N LEU A 99 -7.76 11.11 -7.62
CA LEU A 99 -8.55 11.82 -8.63
C LEU A 99 -10.01 11.97 -8.16
N LYS A 100 -10.61 10.91 -7.62
CA LYS A 100 -12.00 10.95 -7.15
C LYS A 100 -12.22 11.93 -5.99
N LEU A 101 -11.31 11.97 -5.03
CA LEU A 101 -11.46 12.75 -3.80
C LEU A 101 -10.94 14.18 -3.93
N TYR A 102 -9.92 14.40 -4.77
CA TYR A 102 -9.11 15.61 -4.71
C TYR A 102 -8.80 16.26 -6.06
N GLU A 103 -9.40 15.81 -7.17
CA GLU A 103 -9.15 16.40 -8.51
C GLU A 103 -9.26 17.93 -8.53
N GLN A 104 -10.22 18.51 -7.82
CA GLN A 104 -10.41 19.97 -7.76
C GLN A 104 -9.32 20.72 -6.98
N LYS A 105 -8.56 20.02 -6.14
CA LYS A 105 -7.47 20.58 -5.32
C LYS A 105 -6.09 20.36 -5.95
N ILE A 106 -6.01 19.62 -7.06
CA ILE A 106 -4.76 19.27 -7.73
C ILE A 106 -4.61 20.13 -8.99
N PRO A 107 -3.41 20.69 -9.27
CA PRO A 107 -3.17 21.41 -10.52
C PRO A 107 -3.57 20.61 -11.76
N TYR A 108 -4.25 21.26 -12.71
CA TYR A 108 -4.78 20.61 -13.91
C TYR A 108 -3.73 19.80 -14.69
N SER A 109 -2.51 20.31 -14.80
CA SER A 109 -1.39 19.61 -15.45
C SER A 109 -1.05 18.27 -14.78
N VAL A 110 -1.13 18.22 -13.44
CA VAL A 110 -0.90 17.03 -12.63
C VAL A 110 -2.06 16.05 -12.78
N VAL A 111 -3.31 16.53 -12.77
CA VAL A 111 -4.51 15.72 -13.03
C VAL A 111 -4.42 15.01 -14.38
N VAL A 112 -4.13 15.75 -15.45
CA VAL A 112 -3.99 15.18 -16.81
C VAL A 112 -2.91 14.11 -16.85
N ARG A 113 -1.78 14.36 -16.17
CA ARG A 113 -0.67 13.41 -16.10
C ARG A 113 -1.05 12.14 -15.33
N MET A 114 -1.71 12.27 -14.18
CA MET A 114 -2.23 11.14 -13.40
C MET A 114 -3.21 10.30 -14.21
N GLN A 115 -4.10 10.92 -14.99
CA GLN A 115 -5.04 10.20 -15.88
C GLN A 115 -4.34 9.45 -17.03
N ILE A 116 -3.20 9.94 -17.53
CA ILE A 116 -2.39 9.23 -18.54
C ILE A 116 -1.71 8.02 -17.89
N ILE A 117 -1.08 8.22 -16.73
CA ILE A 117 -0.43 7.16 -15.95
C ILE A 117 -1.44 6.06 -15.61
N LEU A 118 -2.62 6.44 -15.11
CA LEU A 118 -3.69 5.52 -14.76
C LEU A 118 -4.06 4.59 -15.92
N ARG A 119 -4.26 5.14 -17.12
CA ARG A 119 -4.58 4.35 -18.33
C ARG A 119 -3.46 3.38 -18.71
N ASN A 120 -2.20 3.80 -18.55
CA ASN A 120 -1.05 2.95 -18.84
C ASN A 120 -0.93 1.79 -17.84
N ILE A 121 -1.17 2.07 -16.56
CA ILE A 121 -1.21 1.07 -15.48
C ILE A 121 -2.33 0.07 -15.74
N GLN A 122 -3.54 0.54 -16.04
CA GLN A 122 -4.68 -0.32 -16.37
C GLN A 122 -4.36 -1.28 -17.52
N THR A 123 -3.79 -0.75 -18.59
CA THR A 123 -3.37 -1.56 -19.75
C THR A 123 -2.34 -2.63 -19.36
N LEU A 124 -1.38 -2.29 -18.49
CA LEU A 124 -0.37 -3.21 -17.98
C LEU A 124 -1.00 -4.30 -17.10
N CYS A 125 -1.86 -3.92 -16.15
CA CYS A 125 -2.48 -4.85 -15.20
C CYS A 125 -3.50 -5.78 -15.88
N ASP A 126 -4.26 -5.28 -16.86
CA ASP A 126 -5.19 -6.10 -17.66
C ASP A 126 -4.44 -7.14 -18.50
N PHE A 127 -3.27 -6.79 -19.03
CA PHE A 127 -2.38 -7.76 -19.64
C PHE A 127 -1.94 -8.83 -18.64
N GLY A 128 -1.55 -8.43 -17.42
CA GLY A 128 -1.16 -9.35 -16.34
C GLY A 128 -2.27 -10.34 -15.99
N LEU A 129 -3.50 -9.86 -15.80
CA LEU A 129 -4.68 -10.69 -15.54
C LEU A 129 -4.93 -11.74 -16.63
N TYR A 130 -4.63 -11.42 -17.89
CA TYR A 130 -4.77 -12.35 -19.01
C TYR A 130 -3.59 -13.33 -19.13
N TYR A 131 -2.37 -12.85 -18.89
CA TYR A 131 -1.13 -13.57 -19.20
C TYR A 131 -0.69 -14.50 -18.05
N VAL A 132 -0.68 -14.01 -16.81
CA VAL A 132 -0.18 -14.74 -15.63
C VAL A 132 -0.89 -16.07 -15.39
N PRO A 133 -2.23 -16.20 -15.53
CA PRO A 133 -2.90 -17.49 -15.38
C PRO A 133 -2.46 -18.55 -16.40
N LYS A 134 -1.94 -18.13 -17.56
CA LYS A 134 -1.49 -19.03 -18.62
C LYS A 134 -0.06 -19.50 -18.41
N GLU A 135 0.81 -18.59 -18.00
CA GLU A 135 2.23 -18.88 -17.78
C GLU A 135 2.46 -19.61 -16.45
N THR A 136 1.81 -19.15 -15.38
CA THR A 136 2.03 -19.66 -14.02
C THR A 136 0.69 -19.96 -13.33
N PRO A 137 -0.09 -20.94 -13.84
CA PRO A 137 -1.44 -21.23 -13.34
C PRO A 137 -1.49 -21.59 -11.86
N PHE A 138 -0.53 -22.37 -11.36
CA PHE A 138 -0.46 -22.77 -9.95
C PHE A 138 -0.13 -21.59 -9.02
N TYR A 139 0.67 -20.64 -9.50
CA TYR A 139 0.95 -19.45 -8.71
C TYR A 139 -0.27 -18.51 -8.69
N PHE A 140 -0.89 -18.32 -9.85
CA PHE A 140 -2.11 -17.55 -9.99
C PHE A 140 -3.27 -18.12 -9.16
N SER A 141 -3.41 -19.44 -9.05
CA SER A 141 -4.47 -20.03 -8.22
C SER A 141 -4.32 -19.74 -6.73
N ARG A 142 -3.11 -19.39 -6.26
CA ARG A 142 -2.86 -19.05 -4.86
C ARG A 142 -3.15 -17.58 -4.58
N VAL A 143 -2.55 -16.67 -5.36
CA VAL A 143 -2.57 -15.23 -5.04
C VAL A 143 -3.07 -14.35 -6.18
N GLY A 144 -3.65 -14.95 -7.22
CA GLY A 144 -4.21 -14.23 -8.38
C GLY A 144 -5.36 -13.29 -8.03
N PHE A 145 -6.04 -13.51 -6.91
CA PHE A 145 -7.07 -12.59 -6.41
C PHE A 145 -6.52 -11.19 -6.09
N LEU A 146 -5.22 -11.07 -5.79
CA LEU A 146 -4.56 -9.78 -5.55
C LEU A 146 -4.51 -8.89 -6.79
N LEU A 147 -4.63 -9.46 -7.99
CA LEU A 147 -4.68 -8.70 -9.23
C LEU A 147 -6.06 -8.14 -9.55
N ASN A 148 -7.07 -8.46 -8.73
CA ASN A 148 -8.42 -7.96 -8.87
C ASN A 148 -8.49 -6.47 -8.47
N PRO A 149 -8.92 -5.56 -9.36
CA PRO A 149 -9.01 -4.14 -9.03
C PRO A 149 -10.02 -3.85 -7.91
N GLN A 150 -11.10 -4.62 -7.81
CA GLN A 150 -12.10 -4.42 -6.78
C GLN A 150 -11.58 -4.67 -5.36
N LEU A 151 -10.53 -5.50 -5.21
CA LEU A 151 -9.90 -5.73 -3.91
C LEU A 151 -9.36 -4.42 -3.34
N TRP A 152 -8.68 -3.63 -4.16
CA TRP A 152 -7.96 -2.43 -3.72
C TRP A 152 -8.80 -1.15 -3.75
N ASN A 153 -10.14 -1.26 -3.77
CA ASN A 153 -11.02 -0.09 -3.86
C ASN A 153 -11.10 0.72 -2.56
N ARG A 154 -10.65 0.18 -1.42
CA ARG A 154 -10.66 0.91 -0.15
C ARG A 154 -9.40 1.75 -0.04
N PHE A 155 -9.59 3.06 0.02
CA PHE A 155 -8.51 4.00 0.29
C PHE A 155 -8.32 4.13 1.79
N TYR A 156 -7.12 3.79 2.29
CA TYR A 156 -6.72 4.05 3.66
C TYR A 156 -5.95 5.37 3.71
N PRO A 157 -6.43 6.38 4.48
CA PRO A 157 -5.73 7.64 4.58
C PRO A 157 -4.35 7.46 5.21
N VAL A 158 -3.40 8.29 4.77
CA VAL A 158 -2.03 8.30 5.31
C VAL A 158 -2.10 8.66 6.79
N THR A 159 -1.53 7.79 7.64
CA THR A 159 -1.39 8.04 9.08
C THR A 159 0.05 8.39 9.41
N LEU A 160 0.26 9.25 10.40
CA LEU A 160 1.61 9.58 10.87
C LEU A 160 2.25 8.35 11.50
N LEU A 161 3.53 8.12 11.22
CA LEU A 161 4.29 7.05 11.85
C LEU A 161 4.39 7.29 13.37
N ASN A 162 4.33 6.21 14.14
CA ASN A 162 4.41 6.25 15.59
C ASN A 162 5.63 5.47 16.09
N TYR A 163 6.78 6.16 16.06
CA TYR A 163 8.07 5.63 16.51
C TYR A 163 8.11 5.26 18.01
N SER A 164 7.11 5.65 18.81
CA SER A 164 7.03 5.26 20.23
C SER A 164 6.50 3.85 20.44
N SER A 165 5.89 3.25 19.41
CA SER A 165 5.25 1.93 19.48
C SER A 165 6.05 0.83 18.81
N ILE A 166 7.30 1.07 18.42
CA ILE A 166 8.14 0.07 17.74
C ILE A 166 8.50 -1.08 18.68
N TYR A 167 8.66 -2.28 18.14
CA TYR A 167 9.21 -3.41 18.88
C TYR A 167 10.67 -3.64 18.48
N HIS A 168 11.50 -4.09 19.42
CA HIS A 168 12.88 -4.47 19.14
C HIS A 168 12.90 -5.93 18.70
N SER A 169 13.07 -6.18 17.39
CA SER A 169 13.26 -7.54 16.88
C SER A 169 14.49 -8.19 17.53
N LYS A 170 14.42 -9.50 17.74
CA LYS A 170 15.45 -10.32 18.39
C LYS A 170 16.12 -11.32 17.45
N ASN A 171 15.67 -11.47 16.21
CA ASN A 171 16.19 -12.46 15.27
C ASN A 171 16.97 -11.80 14.12
N GLU A 172 17.99 -12.51 13.62
CA GLU A 172 18.87 -12.06 12.54
C GLU A 172 18.34 -12.47 11.13
N GLU A 173 17.31 -13.32 11.06
CA GLU A 173 16.63 -13.72 9.82
C GLU A 173 15.13 -13.96 10.11
N GLY A 174 14.25 -13.38 9.27
CA GLY A 174 12.80 -13.58 9.33
C GLY A 174 12.39 -15.04 9.11
N SER A 175 11.32 -15.49 9.77
CA SER A 175 10.88 -16.89 9.74
C SER A 175 9.81 -17.16 8.68
N MET A 176 9.15 -16.11 8.18
CA MET A 176 8.08 -16.22 7.20
C MET A 176 8.61 -16.36 5.78
N THR A 177 8.30 -17.49 5.14
CA THR A 177 8.58 -17.72 3.72
C THR A 177 7.51 -17.10 2.82
N GLU A 178 7.85 -16.79 1.57
CA GLU A 178 6.88 -16.38 0.54
C GLU A 178 5.76 -17.41 0.37
N TYR A 179 6.10 -18.71 0.45
CA TYR A 179 5.11 -19.78 0.38
C TYR A 179 4.13 -19.76 1.56
N ASP A 180 4.60 -19.52 2.78
CA ASP A 180 3.73 -19.39 3.95
C ASP A 180 2.85 -18.13 3.85
N SER A 181 3.43 -17.01 3.40
CA SER A 181 2.71 -15.74 3.16
C SER A 181 1.57 -15.93 2.14
N ASP A 182 1.88 -16.46 0.95
CA ASP A 182 0.92 -16.78 -0.12
C ASP A 182 -0.22 -17.68 0.37
N LYS A 183 0.11 -18.66 1.22
CA LYS A 183 -0.87 -19.59 1.77
C LYS A 183 -1.79 -18.88 2.75
N CYS A 184 -1.25 -18.01 3.59
CA CYS A 184 -2.03 -17.27 4.57
C CYS A 184 -2.93 -16.24 3.91
N LEU A 185 -2.49 -15.57 2.84
CA LEU A 185 -3.32 -14.61 2.10
C LEU A 185 -4.60 -15.23 1.53
N GLN A 186 -4.60 -16.52 1.20
CA GLN A 186 -5.79 -17.23 0.70
C GLN A 186 -6.89 -17.36 1.73
N GLU A 187 -6.57 -17.40 3.03
CA GLU A 187 -7.57 -17.54 4.10
C GLU A 187 -8.55 -16.35 4.15
N PHE A 188 -8.21 -15.21 3.55
CA PHE A 188 -9.13 -14.08 3.42
C PHE A 188 -10.27 -14.30 2.40
N LEU A 189 -10.13 -15.30 1.51
CA LEU A 189 -11.18 -15.69 0.58
C LEU A 189 -12.24 -16.58 1.24
N ASP A 190 -11.88 -17.24 2.33
CA ASP A 190 -12.74 -18.14 3.07
C ASP A 190 -13.53 -17.34 4.11
N LYS A 191 -14.87 -17.38 3.99
CA LYS A 191 -15.78 -16.69 4.89
C LYS A 191 -16.81 -17.65 5.46
N THR A 192 -17.13 -17.46 6.73
CA THR A 192 -18.24 -18.12 7.41
C THR A 192 -19.59 -17.68 6.84
N ASP A 193 -20.67 -18.37 7.20
CA ASP A 193 -22.04 -18.02 6.77
C ASP A 193 -22.48 -16.61 7.22
N ASP A 194 -21.93 -16.11 8.33
CA ASP A 194 -22.12 -14.74 8.84
C ASP A 194 -21.15 -13.71 8.24
N GLY A 195 -20.30 -14.11 7.29
CA GLY A 195 -19.43 -13.23 6.52
C GLY A 195 -18.08 -12.89 7.19
N LEU A 196 -17.75 -13.52 8.32
CA LEU A 196 -16.46 -13.36 8.99
C LEU A 196 -15.38 -14.17 8.26
N CYS A 197 -14.16 -13.63 8.20
CA CYS A 197 -13.05 -14.34 7.56
C CYS A 197 -12.54 -15.49 8.43
N GLU A 198 -12.22 -16.62 7.82
CA GLU A 198 -11.71 -17.82 8.50
C GLU A 198 -10.18 -17.82 8.55
N ILE A 199 -9.61 -17.05 9.49
CA ILE A 199 -8.16 -16.96 9.67
C ILE A 199 -7.70 -18.04 10.65
N SER A 200 -6.73 -18.87 10.25
CA SER A 200 -6.19 -19.93 11.08
C SER A 200 -5.24 -19.41 12.15
N ASP A 201 -5.18 -20.10 13.30
CA ASP A 201 -4.20 -19.83 14.35
C ASP A 201 -2.76 -19.90 13.84
N LYS A 202 -2.48 -20.74 12.83
CA LYS A 202 -1.15 -20.86 12.24
C LYS A 202 -0.77 -19.56 11.53
N CYS A 203 -1.63 -19.09 10.63
CA CYS A 203 -1.36 -17.87 9.87
C CYS A 203 -1.35 -16.65 10.77
N TRP A 204 -2.29 -16.57 11.72
CA TRP A 204 -2.32 -15.47 12.67
C TRP A 204 -1.04 -15.36 13.51
N LYS A 205 -0.50 -16.48 14.01
CA LYS A 205 0.77 -16.48 14.76
C LYS A 205 1.95 -16.06 13.90
N LEU A 206 1.99 -16.50 12.65
CA LEU A 206 3.07 -16.15 11.72
C LEU A 206 3.07 -14.65 11.42
N VAL A 207 1.90 -14.08 11.13
CA VAL A 207 1.79 -12.67 10.73
C VAL A 207 1.86 -11.70 11.91
N THR A 208 1.83 -12.20 13.14
CA THR A 208 1.95 -11.39 14.37
C THR A 208 3.24 -11.59 15.15
N ASP A 209 4.19 -12.36 14.61
CA ASP A 209 5.49 -12.61 15.21
C ASP A 209 6.33 -11.32 15.29
N GLU A 210 6.57 -10.82 16.50
CA GLU A 210 7.36 -9.59 16.76
C GLU A 210 8.87 -9.79 16.52
N SER A 211 9.30 -10.95 16.03
CA SER A 211 10.70 -11.21 15.69
C SER A 211 11.01 -11.08 14.20
N GLU A 212 10.00 -10.82 13.35
CA GLU A 212 10.22 -10.63 11.92
C GLU A 212 10.96 -9.31 11.62
N THR A 213 11.82 -9.37 10.61
CA THR A 213 12.55 -8.25 10.00
C THR A 213 12.52 -8.40 8.49
N ASP A 214 13.02 -7.40 7.76
CA ASP A 214 13.26 -7.48 6.33
C ASP A 214 11.98 -7.88 5.56
N TYR A 215 12.06 -8.90 4.70
CA TYR A 215 10.94 -9.42 3.91
C TYR A 215 9.79 -9.92 4.79
N GLY A 216 10.10 -10.53 5.94
CA GLY A 216 9.11 -11.01 6.89
C GLY A 216 8.24 -9.87 7.41
N LEU A 217 8.86 -8.75 7.78
CA LEU A 217 8.16 -7.56 8.25
C LEU A 217 7.28 -6.93 7.14
N THR A 218 7.80 -6.84 5.92
CA THR A 218 7.03 -6.37 4.75
C THR A 218 5.80 -7.26 4.50
N HIS A 219 5.96 -8.58 4.58
CA HIS A 219 4.88 -9.53 4.42
C HIS A 219 3.82 -9.45 5.53
N GLN A 220 4.20 -9.15 6.78
CA GLN A 220 3.23 -8.91 7.86
C GLN A 220 2.34 -7.71 7.53
N LEU A 221 2.95 -6.61 7.11
CA LEU A 221 2.21 -5.41 6.73
C LEU A 221 1.32 -5.68 5.52
N PHE A 222 1.84 -6.34 4.49
CA PHE A 222 1.07 -6.72 3.31
C PHE A 222 -0.13 -7.62 3.67
N TYR A 223 0.04 -8.59 4.57
CA TYR A 223 -1.04 -9.45 5.06
C TYR A 223 -2.16 -8.64 5.72
N ILE A 224 -1.81 -7.72 6.64
CA ILE A 224 -2.78 -6.85 7.31
C ILE A 224 -3.51 -5.96 6.29
N MET A 225 -2.79 -5.39 5.31
CA MET A 225 -3.39 -4.59 4.24
C MET A 225 -4.39 -5.41 3.41
N VAL A 226 -4.03 -6.62 2.97
CA VAL A 226 -4.92 -7.48 2.19
C VAL A 226 -6.16 -7.87 3.01
N GLY A 227 -5.99 -8.19 4.29
CA GLY A 227 -7.13 -8.50 5.16
C GLY A 227 -8.10 -7.33 5.30
N LEU A 228 -7.58 -6.10 5.42
CA LEU A 228 -8.37 -4.87 5.48
C LEU A 228 -9.14 -4.62 4.17
N GLN A 229 -8.47 -4.83 3.03
CA GLN A 229 -9.07 -4.76 1.69
C GLN A 229 -10.13 -5.86 1.46
N SER A 230 -9.96 -7.02 2.09
CA SER A 230 -10.86 -8.19 1.98
C SER A 230 -12.04 -8.17 2.94
N ASP A 231 -12.23 -7.07 3.68
CA ASP A 231 -13.28 -6.91 4.69
C ASP A 231 -13.15 -7.83 5.91
N CYS A 232 -11.91 -8.16 6.28
CA CYS A 232 -11.59 -9.01 7.43
C CYS A 232 -11.20 -8.20 8.67
N GLY A 233 -11.45 -6.88 8.69
CA GLY A 233 -11.04 -5.98 9.76
C GLY A 233 -11.60 -6.34 11.12
N GLU A 234 -12.86 -6.80 11.18
CA GLU A 234 -13.50 -7.24 12.42
C GLU A 234 -12.85 -8.52 12.98
N THR A 235 -12.67 -9.54 12.14
CA THR A 235 -11.97 -10.79 12.52
C THR A 235 -10.57 -10.49 13.03
N MET A 236 -9.78 -9.69 12.29
CA MET A 236 -8.42 -9.35 12.70
C MET A 236 -8.38 -8.55 14.01
N ASN A 237 -9.34 -7.65 14.24
CA ASN A 237 -9.47 -6.93 15.49
C ASN A 237 -9.77 -7.87 16.67
N TYR A 238 -10.65 -8.84 16.47
CA TYR A 238 -10.96 -9.86 17.48
C TYR A 238 -9.73 -10.71 17.82
N LEU A 239 -9.01 -11.18 16.80
CA LEU A 239 -7.79 -11.94 16.97
C LEU A 239 -6.71 -11.10 17.67
N LEU A 240 -6.47 -9.87 17.24
CA LEU A 240 -5.51 -8.96 17.91
C LEU A 240 -5.85 -8.76 19.38
N LYS A 241 -7.10 -8.43 19.71
CA LYS A 241 -7.51 -8.19 21.11
C LYS A 241 -7.36 -9.41 22.00
N SER A 242 -7.44 -10.62 21.42
CA SER A 242 -7.24 -11.87 22.15
C SER A 242 -5.80 -12.07 22.63
N TYR A 243 -4.82 -11.55 21.88
CA TYR A 243 -3.39 -11.63 22.24
C TYR A 243 -2.86 -10.32 22.84
N ARG A 244 -3.42 -9.18 22.43
CA ARG A 244 -3.00 -7.81 22.78
C ARG A 244 -4.23 -6.92 23.00
N PRO A 245 -4.82 -6.91 24.21
CA PRO A 245 -6.08 -6.21 24.49
C PRO A 245 -6.08 -4.70 24.22
N TRP A 246 -4.90 -4.06 24.21
CA TRP A 246 -4.74 -2.62 23.96
C TRP A 246 -4.53 -2.27 22.47
N MET A 247 -4.50 -3.26 21.58
CA MET A 247 -4.18 -3.09 20.17
C MET A 247 -5.41 -3.40 19.30
N ASN A 248 -5.50 -2.69 18.18
CA ASN A 248 -6.48 -2.93 17.13
C ASN A 248 -5.74 -3.00 15.78
N THR A 249 -6.41 -3.37 14.70
CA THR A 249 -5.78 -3.55 13.39
C THR A 249 -5.10 -2.28 12.89
N GLU A 250 -5.68 -1.11 13.15
CA GLU A 250 -5.13 0.19 12.75
C GLU A 250 -3.83 0.52 13.51
N THR A 251 -3.83 0.39 14.84
CA THR A 251 -2.65 0.65 15.66
C THR A 251 -1.55 -0.38 15.43
N TYR A 252 -1.93 -1.62 15.11
CA TYR A 252 -0.96 -2.65 14.71
C TYR A 252 -0.35 -2.34 13.34
N MET A 253 -1.16 -1.96 12.36
CA MET A 253 -0.66 -1.52 11.04
C MET A 253 0.30 -0.32 11.18
N GLN A 254 -0.05 0.68 11.99
CA GLN A 254 0.82 1.83 12.27
C GLN A 254 2.16 1.42 12.91
N GLN A 255 2.14 0.44 13.82
CA GLN A 255 3.36 -0.13 14.40
C GLN A 255 4.22 -0.81 13.34
N LEU A 256 3.63 -1.64 12.47
CA LEU A 256 4.33 -2.29 11.36
C LEU A 256 4.93 -1.27 10.38
N CYS A 257 4.16 -0.27 9.94
CA CYS A 257 4.66 0.82 9.09
C CYS A 257 5.85 1.53 9.75
N SER A 258 5.78 1.79 11.06
CA SER A 258 6.87 2.46 11.79
C SER A 258 8.15 1.61 11.81
N ASN A 259 8.03 0.28 11.97
CA ASN A 259 9.17 -0.62 11.91
C ASN A 259 9.77 -0.70 10.49
N VAL A 260 8.93 -0.85 9.46
CA VAL A 260 9.36 -0.86 8.05
C VAL A 260 10.10 0.44 7.71
N ALA A 261 9.65 1.57 8.25
CA ALA A 261 10.25 2.88 7.98
C ALA A 261 11.66 2.97 8.54
N ILE A 262 11.88 2.40 9.72
CA ILE A 262 13.20 2.36 10.37
C ILE A 262 14.17 1.49 9.56
N GLU A 263 13.73 0.30 9.12
CA GLU A 263 14.57 -0.59 8.31
C GLU A 263 14.91 0.06 6.96
N ALA A 264 13.92 0.62 6.27
CA ALA A 264 14.11 1.33 5.01
C ALA A 264 15.07 2.52 5.17
N GLN A 265 14.92 3.31 6.24
CA GLN A 265 15.80 4.43 6.54
C GLN A 265 17.24 3.95 6.83
N THR A 266 17.39 2.80 7.48
CA THR A 266 18.71 2.19 7.72
C THR A 266 19.38 1.81 6.40
N ILE A 267 18.66 1.18 5.48
CA ILE A 267 19.16 0.86 4.14
C ILE A 267 19.56 2.13 3.37
N ALA A 268 18.73 3.17 3.44
CA ALA A 268 19.00 4.46 2.80
C ALA A 268 20.25 5.14 3.36
N ASN A 269 20.41 5.18 4.69
CA ASN A 269 21.58 5.74 5.36
C ASN A 269 22.87 4.98 5.01
N ASN A 270 22.75 3.68 4.71
CA ASN A 270 23.84 2.84 4.22
C ASN A 270 24.06 2.94 2.70
N SER A 271 23.53 3.98 2.05
CA SER A 271 23.72 4.26 0.61
C SER A 271 23.20 3.17 -0.32
N PHE A 272 22.11 2.50 0.05
CA PHE A 272 21.43 1.48 -0.75
C PHE A 272 22.36 0.34 -1.20
N PRO A 273 22.87 -0.49 -0.25
CA PRO A 273 23.66 -1.67 -0.55
C PRO A 273 22.97 -2.56 -1.60
N VAL A 274 23.74 -3.21 -2.48
CA VAL A 274 23.18 -3.88 -3.67
C VAL A 274 22.19 -4.98 -3.29
N GLU A 275 22.53 -5.72 -2.25
CA GLU A 275 21.78 -6.80 -1.62
C GLU A 275 20.47 -6.31 -0.97
N CYS A 276 20.42 -5.08 -0.47
CA CYS A 276 19.24 -4.52 0.21
C CYS A 276 18.35 -3.69 -0.72
N ARG A 277 18.74 -3.49 -1.99
CA ARG A 277 17.95 -2.65 -2.92
C ARG A 277 16.58 -3.23 -3.18
N ASP A 278 16.48 -4.55 -3.29
CA ASP A 278 15.23 -5.25 -3.51
C ASP A 278 14.28 -5.05 -2.33
N LEU A 279 14.73 -5.44 -1.13
CA LEU A 279 14.03 -5.17 0.12
C LEU A 279 13.60 -3.71 0.30
N PHE A 280 14.51 -2.75 0.07
CA PHE A 280 14.17 -1.33 0.18
C PHE A 280 13.05 -0.91 -0.79
N MET A 281 13.05 -1.46 -2.00
CA MET A 281 12.01 -1.19 -2.99
C MET A 281 10.66 -1.78 -2.57
N GLU A 282 10.65 -2.94 -1.91
CA GLU A 282 9.43 -3.54 -1.35
C GLU A 282 8.91 -2.76 -0.12
N GLN A 283 9.80 -2.44 0.82
CA GLN A 283 9.46 -1.67 2.03
C GLN A 283 8.88 -0.29 1.68
N GLY A 284 9.37 0.32 0.60
CA GLY A 284 8.83 1.58 0.09
C GLY A 284 7.39 1.53 -0.42
N MET A 285 6.87 0.35 -0.77
CA MET A 285 5.47 0.15 -1.15
C MET A 285 4.54 0.02 0.08
N SER A 286 5.10 -0.34 1.23
CA SER A 286 4.36 -0.65 2.46
C SER A 286 4.25 0.53 3.43
N LEU A 287 5.15 1.51 3.31
CA LEU A 287 5.08 2.81 4.00
C LEU A 287 4.08 3.72 3.36
#